data_AF-A0A067LZ33-F1
#
_entry.id   AF-A0A067LZ33-F1
#
_cell.length_a   1.000
_cell.length_b   1.000
_cell.length_c   1.000
_cell.angle_alpha   90.00
_cell.angle_beta   90.00
_cell.angle_gamma   90.00
#
_symmetry.space_group_name_H-M   'P 1'
#
loop_
_entity.id
_entity.type
_entity.pdbx_description
1 polymer ?
#
loop_
_entity_poly.entity_id
_entity_poly.type
_entity_poly.pdbx_seq_one_letter_code
_entity_poly.pdbx_strand_id
1 'polypeptide(L)' 'MPGTDTVPYIATEDREPGSTQRVYLQSIVAMPAYRRNSLEELRVGDYQKGRRPASEPVSARENAAPTDTPRRARRRK' A
#
# COMPACT_ATOMS: atom_id res chain seq x y z
N MET A 1 2.24 0.17 -22.98
CA MET A 1 2.01 -0.93 -22.01
C MET A 1 1.34 -0.39 -20.76
N PRO A 2 0.42 -1.14 -20.13
CA PRO A 2 -0.15 -0.78 -18.83
C PRO A 2 0.94 -0.84 -17.74
N GLY A 3 0.90 0.10 -16.80
CA GLY A 3 1.77 0.14 -15.62
C GLY A 3 0.91 0.37 -14.38
N THR A 4 1.51 0.79 -13.27
CA THR A 4 0.80 0.93 -11.97
C THR A 4 0.24 2.33 -11.69
N ASP A 5 0.13 3.22 -12.69
CA ASP A 5 -0.35 4.61 -12.53
C ASP A 5 -1.85 4.79 -12.46
N THR A 6 -2.62 3.84 -12.95
CA THR A 6 -4.06 4.07 -13.16
C THR A 6 -4.83 4.12 -11.85
N VAL A 7 -4.48 3.29 -10.88
CA VAL A 7 -5.20 3.12 -9.62
C VAL A 7 -4.18 2.92 -8.49
N PRO A 8 -4.27 3.69 -7.38
CA PRO A 8 -3.39 3.48 -6.23
C PRO A 8 -3.60 2.09 -5.63
N TYR A 9 -2.54 1.50 -5.06
CA TYR A 9 -2.62 0.19 -4.44
C TYR A 9 -3.59 0.19 -3.26
N ILE A 10 -4.50 -0.78 -3.26
CA ILE A 10 -5.40 -1.10 -2.15
C ILE A 10 -5.40 -2.63 -2.02
N ALA A 11 -5.16 -3.13 -0.80
CA ALA A 11 -5.18 -4.57 -0.54
C ALA A 11 -6.55 -5.16 -0.90
N THR A 12 -6.55 -6.25 -1.66
CA THR A 12 -7.80 -6.90 -2.09
C THR A 12 -8.31 -7.81 -0.98
N GLU A 13 -9.54 -7.56 -0.52
CA GLU A 13 -10.22 -8.44 0.42
C GLU A 13 -10.68 -9.72 -0.29
N ASP A 14 -10.38 -10.87 0.31
CA ASP A 14 -10.81 -12.18 -0.16
C ASP A 14 -11.29 -13.05 1.01
N ARG A 15 -12.03 -14.12 0.69
CA ARG A 15 -12.57 -15.05 1.66
C ARG A 15 -12.37 -16.49 1.17
N GLU A 16 -11.60 -17.26 1.94
CA GLU A 16 -11.42 -18.70 1.67
C GLU A 16 -12.76 -19.45 1.81
N PRO A 17 -13.09 -20.37 0.88
CA PRO A 17 -14.26 -21.23 1.04
C PRO A 17 -14.16 -22.06 2.33
N GLY A 18 -15.16 -21.91 3.21
CA GLY A 18 -15.22 -22.59 4.51
C GLY A 18 -14.71 -21.75 5.70
N SER A 19 -14.07 -20.61 5.44
CA SER A 19 -13.65 -19.67 6.48
C SER A 19 -14.65 -18.52 6.65
N THR A 20 -14.77 -18.00 7.87
CA THR A 20 -15.47 -16.73 8.16
C THR A 20 -14.51 -15.55 8.20
N GLN A 21 -13.20 -15.81 8.14
CA GLN A 21 -12.17 -14.80 8.24
C GLN A 21 -11.94 -14.10 6.90
N ARG A 22 -11.80 -12.77 6.95
CA ARG A 22 -11.40 -11.96 5.81
C ARG A 22 -9.88 -11.99 5.68
N VAL A 23 -9.38 -12.20 4.46
CA VAL A 23 -7.96 -12.18 4.13
C VAL A 23 -7.69 -10.99 3.22
N TYR A 24 -6.56 -10.32 3.40
CA TYR A 24 -6.15 -9.19 2.59
C TYR A 24 -4.93 -9.56 1.75
N LEU A 25 -5.14 -9.75 0.45
CA LEU A 25 -4.11 -10.16 -0.50
C LEU A 25 -3.11 -9.02 -0.72
N GLN A 26 -1.84 -9.28 -0.40
CA GLN A 26 -0.74 -8.31 -0.53
C GLN A 26 -0.10 -8.33 -1.91
N SER A 27 -0.92 -8.43 -2.96
CA SER A 27 -0.47 -8.50 -4.34
C SER A 27 -1.29 -7.56 -5.22
N ILE A 28 -0.61 -6.70 -5.99
CA ILE A 28 -1.28 -5.73 -6.87
C ILE A 28 -2.11 -6.42 -7.96
N VAL A 29 -1.68 -7.60 -8.44
CA VAL A 29 -2.40 -8.37 -9.46
C VAL A 29 -3.68 -9.02 -8.92
N ALA A 30 -3.86 -9.05 -7.60
CA ALA A 30 -5.14 -9.44 -7.01
C ALA A 30 -6.22 -8.36 -7.21
N MET A 31 -5.83 -7.10 -7.42
CA MET A 31 -6.79 -6.01 -7.63
C MET A 31 -7.53 -6.18 -8.96
N PRO A 32 -8.84 -5.87 -9.03
CA PRO A 32 -9.63 -5.99 -10.25
C PRO A 32 -9.08 -5.22 -11.44
N ALA A 33 -8.38 -4.09 -11.20
CA ALA A 33 -7.78 -3.24 -12.23
C ALA A 33 -6.57 -3.90 -12.92
N TYR A 34 -5.84 -4.76 -12.22
CA TYR A 34 -4.56 -5.33 -12.67
C TYR A 34 -4.60 -6.85 -12.86
N ARG A 35 -5.73 -7.50 -12.60
CA ARG A 35 -5.92 -8.97 -12.70
C ARG A 35 -5.61 -9.60 -14.06
N ARG A 36 -5.53 -8.79 -15.11
CA ARG A 36 -5.25 -9.22 -16.49
C ARG A 36 -3.77 -9.12 -16.85
N ASN A 37 -2.93 -8.67 -15.92
CA ASN A 37 -1.51 -8.47 -16.14
C ASN A 37 -0.67 -9.24 -15.14
N SER A 38 0.54 -9.62 -15.56
CA SER A 38 1.55 -10.15 -14.63
C SER A 38 2.28 -9.01 -13.91
N LEU A 39 2.98 -9.33 -12.82
CA LEU A 39 3.83 -8.37 -12.10
C LEU A 39 4.91 -7.78 -13.01
N GLU A 40 5.49 -8.63 -13.86
CA GLU A 40 6.55 -8.28 -14.79
C GLU A 40 6.04 -7.36 -15.90
N GLU A 41 4.84 -7.62 -16.43
CA GLU A 41 4.23 -6.74 -17.44
C GLU A 41 4.00 -5.33 -16.89
N LEU A 42 3.46 -5.23 -15.67
CA LEU A 42 3.26 -3.94 -14.99
C LEU A 42 4.60 -3.24 -14.74
N ARG A 43 5.61 -3.98 -14.29
CA ARG A 43 6.97 -3.46 -14.07
C ARG A 43 7.61 -2.95 -15.36
N VAL A 44 7.45 -3.67 -16.46
CA VAL A 44 7.91 -3.23 -17.79
C VAL A 44 7.19 -1.95 -18.20
N GLY A 45 5.88 -1.87 -18.02
CA GLY A 45 5.10 -0.66 -18.29
C GLY A 45 5.56 0.54 -17.46
N ASP A 46 5.87 0.35 -16.18
CA ASP A 46 6.40 1.40 -15.32
C ASP A 46 7.79 1.86 -15.75
N TYR A 47 8.68 0.93 -16.10
CA TYR A 47 10.01 1.26 -16.59
C TYR A 47 9.99 2.00 -17.93
N GLN A 48 9.11 1.63 -18.85
CA GLN A 48 8.93 2.35 -20.11
C GLN A 48 8.46 3.79 -19.89
N LYS A 49 7.71 4.05 -18.80
CA LYS A 49 7.25 5.38 -18.40
C LYS A 49 8.27 6.14 -17.54
N GLY A 50 9.46 5.57 -17.30
CA GLY A 50 10.48 6.16 -16.43
C GLY A 50 10.15 6.12 -14.94
N ARG A 51 9.08 5.43 -14.52
CA ARG A 51 8.77 5.21 -13.11
C ARG A 51 9.60 4.06 -12.57
N ARG A 52 10.48 4.37 -11.64
CA ARG A 52 11.32 3.40 -10.95
C ARG A 52 10.98 3.44 -9.46
N PRO A 53 11.05 2.30 -8.75
CA PRO A 53 10.99 2.33 -7.30
C PRO A 53 12.06 3.30 -6.79
N ALA A 54 11.76 4.01 -5.70
CA ALA A 54 12.73 4.89 -5.07
C ALA A 54 14.03 4.11 -4.84
N SER A 55 15.15 4.64 -5.32
CA SER A 55 16.48 4.06 -5.12
C SER A 55 16.92 4.12 -3.66
N GLU A 56 16.25 4.94 -2.87
CA GLU A 56 16.47 5.05 -1.43
C GLU A 56 15.52 4.11 -0.69
N PRO A 57 16.00 3.40 0.36
CA PRO A 57 15.07 2.78 1.28
C PRO A 57 14.16 3.87 1.81
N VAL A 58 12.86 3.62 1.78
CA VAL A 58 11.87 4.48 2.45
C VAL A 58 12.25 4.49 3.92
N SER A 59 13.06 5.47 4.33
CA SER A 59 13.23 5.85 5.73
C SER A 59 11.82 6.02 6.26
N ALA A 60 11.50 5.24 7.29
CA ALA A 60 10.17 5.00 7.84
C ALA A 60 9.40 6.30 8.13
N ARG A 61 8.88 6.93 7.08
CA ARG A 61 8.01 8.09 7.17
C ARG A 61 6.63 7.58 7.56
N GLU A 62 6.47 7.54 8.87
CA GLU A 62 5.33 8.16 9.55
C GLU A 62 4.05 7.32 9.60
N ASN A 63 4.12 6.24 10.38
CA ASN A 63 3.04 6.01 11.35
C ASN A 63 3.23 7.03 12.49
N ALA A 64 2.90 8.30 12.25
CA ALA A 64 2.71 9.22 13.36
C ALA A 64 1.48 8.73 14.12
N ALA A 65 1.72 8.00 15.21
CA ALA A 65 0.71 7.81 16.24
C ALA A 65 0.13 9.20 16.60
N PRO A 66 -1.20 9.35 16.73
CA PRO A 66 -1.75 10.59 17.26
C PRO A 66 -1.14 10.79 18.63
N THR A 67 -0.26 11.79 18.76
CA THR A 67 0.40 12.12 20.02
C THR A 67 -0.66 12.77 20.89
N ASP A 68 -1.42 11.95 21.61
CA ASP A 68 -2.25 12.40 22.73
C ASP A 68 -1.30 12.95 23.79
N THR A 69 -1.10 14.26 23.76
CA THR A 69 -0.28 14.95 24.74
C THR A 69 -1.17 15.17 25.97
N PRO A 70 -0.95 14.47 27.10
CA PRO A 70 -1.66 14.82 28.32
C PRO A 70 -1.19 16.23 28.71
N ARG A 71 -2.11 17.20 28.66
CA ARG A 71 -1.89 18.57 29.11
C ARG A 71 -1.69 18.56 30.63
N ARG A 72 -0.48 18.20 31.05
CA ARG A 72 -0.05 18.20 32.44
C ARG A 72 0.18 19.63 32.89
N ALA A 73 -0.89 20.30 33.33
CA ALA A 73 -0.78 21.54 34.05
C ALA A 73 -0.17 21.25 35.44
N ARG A 74 1.16 21.33 35.55
CA ARG A 74 1.83 21.41 36.85
C ARG A 74 1.59 22.80 37.44
N ARG A 75 0.73 22.83 38.46
CA ARG A 75 0.96 23.39 39.81
C ARG A 75 1.80 24.69 39.93
N ARG A 76 1.18 25.73 40.52
CA ARG A 76 1.59 26.53 41.71
C ARG A 76 1.32 28.03 41.53
N LYS A 77 0.50 28.60 42.42
CA LYS A 77 0.94 29.61 43.39
C LYS A 77 0.15 29.41 44.68
#